data_AF-A0A316LXP8-F1
#
_entry.id   AF-A0A316LXP8-F1
#
_cell.length_a   1.000
_cell.length_b   1.000
_cell.length_c   1.000
_cell.angle_alpha   90.00
_cell.angle_beta   90.00
_cell.angle_gamma   90.00
#
_symmetry.space_group_name_H-M   'P 1'
#
loop_
_entity.id
_entity.type
_entity.pdbx_description
1 polymer ?
#
loop_
_entity_poly.entity_id
_entity_poly.type
_entity_poly.pdbx_seq_one_letter_code
_entity_poly.pdbx_strand_id
1 'polypeptide(L)'
;MTPPTETGGAASAEAMADRLALLSEAVASYGGTFLYVGVPTQMTVFADEYPSYLYSGAELRAEAAAAFSAALAERDIAFLDMAQVFDENGGAKTYYMSTDHHYTLKGAFLVYQTLCERLTSMGYVIPTLTENDLLFSAVEAPFLGSRSRALYYLPRLHDDFYTFALKEPIAFTRADNGQPVPASVIRLPEPLSGGVGYGAYMGGDIAETVIATNRPELPSILLFGDSFTNAVETFLYTSFDETRSLDLRHYTGMALTEYVRLYRPDIVVCLRDDANYLTETGNGDVR
;
A
#
# COMPACT_ATOMS: atom_id res chain seq x y z
N MET A 1 20.23 2.04 -24.19
CA MET A 1 19.23 2.83 -23.47
C MET A 1 19.93 4.09 -23.00
N THR A 2 19.51 5.25 -23.50
CA THR A 2 19.94 6.54 -22.97
C THR A 2 19.44 6.63 -21.52
N PRO A 3 20.28 7.00 -20.54
CA PRO A 3 19.77 7.25 -19.20
C PRO A 3 18.71 8.36 -19.28
N PRO A 4 17.64 8.32 -18.47
CA PRO A 4 16.76 9.46 -18.34
C PRO A 4 17.62 10.67 -17.94
N THR A 5 17.51 11.77 -18.65
CA THR A 5 18.21 13.02 -18.32
C THR A 5 17.70 13.55 -16.98
N GLU A 6 18.61 13.94 -16.08
CA GLU A 6 18.36 14.48 -14.72
C GLU A 6 17.20 15.48 -14.64
N THR A 7 16.94 16.25 -15.69
CA THR A 7 15.87 17.25 -15.74
C THR A 7 14.44 16.69 -15.82
N GLY A 8 14.27 15.41 -16.16
CA GLY A 8 12.95 14.79 -16.32
C GLY A 8 12.26 14.46 -14.99
N GLY A 9 13.03 14.06 -13.97
CA GLY A 9 12.49 13.61 -12.68
C GLY A 9 11.80 14.73 -11.91
N ALA A 10 12.42 15.91 -11.81
CA ALA A 10 11.86 17.05 -11.09
C ALA A 10 10.56 17.56 -11.75
N ALA A 11 10.55 17.71 -13.08
CA ALA A 11 9.34 18.15 -13.79
C ALA A 11 8.18 17.15 -13.64
N SER A 12 8.47 15.84 -13.65
CA SER A 12 7.47 14.80 -13.37
C SER A 12 7.00 14.81 -11.91
N ALA A 13 7.87 15.11 -10.95
CA ALA A 13 7.50 15.27 -9.54
C ALA A 13 6.53 16.44 -9.34
N GLU A 14 6.81 17.60 -9.92
CA GLU A 14 5.92 18.77 -9.89
C GLU A 14 4.55 18.44 -10.51
N ALA A 15 4.54 17.82 -11.71
CA ALA A 15 3.31 17.48 -12.41
C ALA A 15 2.44 16.49 -11.61
N MET A 16 3.06 15.49 -10.97
CA MET A 16 2.35 14.56 -10.11
C MET A 16 1.83 15.25 -8.85
N ALA A 17 2.64 16.08 -8.21
CA ALA A 17 2.25 16.80 -7.01
C ALA A 17 1.10 17.78 -7.26
N ASP A 18 1.06 18.46 -8.42
CA ASP A 18 -0.06 19.30 -8.85
C ASP A 18 -1.37 18.51 -8.96
N ARG A 19 -1.32 17.30 -9.53
CA ARG A 19 -2.50 16.42 -9.63
C ARG A 19 -2.97 15.96 -8.25
N LEU A 20 -2.04 15.61 -7.36
CA LEU A 20 -2.36 15.24 -5.98
C LEU A 20 -2.91 16.42 -5.17
N ALA A 21 -2.47 17.64 -5.44
CA ALA A 21 -3.03 18.84 -4.83
C ALA A 21 -4.50 19.04 -5.22
N LEU A 22 -4.86 18.83 -6.50
CA LEU A 22 -6.27 18.88 -6.93
C LEU A 22 -7.13 17.81 -6.24
N LEU A 23 -6.58 16.60 -6.04
CA LEU A 23 -7.26 15.57 -5.25
C LEU A 23 -7.41 16.02 -3.78
N SER A 24 -6.34 16.53 -3.18
CA SER A 24 -6.32 17.04 -1.81
C SER A 24 -7.38 18.14 -1.60
N GLU A 25 -7.47 19.10 -2.52
CA GLU A 25 -8.50 20.14 -2.53
C GLU A 25 -9.92 19.56 -2.63
N ALA A 26 -10.12 18.55 -3.49
CA ALA A 26 -11.41 17.89 -3.61
C ALA A 26 -11.81 17.19 -2.30
N VAL A 27 -10.85 16.55 -1.61
CA VAL A 27 -11.06 15.91 -0.30
C VAL A 27 -11.35 16.96 0.79
N ALA A 28 -10.56 18.02 0.85
CA ALA A 28 -10.73 19.12 1.79
C ALA A 28 -12.07 19.86 1.62
N SER A 29 -12.60 19.95 0.39
CA SER A 29 -13.86 20.65 0.09
C SER A 29 -15.08 20.10 0.85
N TYR A 30 -15.01 18.85 1.30
CA TYR A 30 -16.05 18.22 2.10
C TYR A 30 -15.64 17.92 3.54
N GLY A 31 -14.46 18.38 3.97
CA GLY A 31 -13.93 18.24 5.33
C GLY A 31 -13.05 17.01 5.56
N GLY A 32 -12.70 16.25 4.52
CA GLY A 32 -11.82 15.09 4.64
C GLY A 32 -10.33 15.46 4.71
N THR A 33 -9.50 14.47 5.02
CA THR A 33 -8.03 14.58 5.02
C THR A 33 -7.42 13.71 3.93
N PHE A 34 -6.48 14.26 3.16
CA PHE A 34 -5.66 13.50 2.21
C PHE A 34 -4.23 13.33 2.73
N LEU A 35 -3.66 12.13 2.57
CA LEU A 35 -2.24 11.89 2.79
C LEU A 35 -1.68 10.86 1.80
N TYR A 36 -0.37 10.93 1.61
CA TYR A 36 0.39 10.01 0.76
C TYR A 36 1.33 9.16 1.62
N VAL A 37 1.32 7.85 1.42
CA VAL A 37 2.23 6.88 2.04
C VAL A 37 3.15 6.34 0.97
N GLY A 38 4.44 6.60 1.14
CA GLY A 38 5.49 6.13 0.24
C GLY A 38 6.19 4.92 0.82
N VAL A 39 6.34 3.85 0.03
CA VAL A 39 7.10 2.65 0.44
C VAL A 39 8.29 2.43 -0.49
N PRO A 40 9.50 2.10 0.02
CA PRO A 40 10.62 1.83 -0.86
C PRO A 40 10.41 0.51 -1.60
N THR A 41 10.84 0.40 -2.85
CA THR A 41 10.92 -0.91 -3.50
C THR A 41 12.14 -1.68 -3.01
N GLN A 42 12.17 -3.00 -3.24
CA GLN A 42 13.38 -3.79 -3.01
C GLN A 42 14.60 -3.32 -3.82
N MET A 43 14.40 -2.62 -4.94
CA MET A 43 15.51 -2.04 -5.71
C MET A 43 16.20 -0.90 -4.95
N THR A 44 15.47 -0.24 -4.05
CA THR A 44 16.00 0.78 -3.15
C THR A 44 16.56 0.15 -1.88
N VAL A 45 15.78 -0.74 -1.24
CA VAL A 45 16.16 -1.40 0.03
C VAL A 45 17.43 -2.25 -0.06
N PHE A 46 17.66 -2.92 -1.19
CA PHE A 46 18.81 -3.81 -1.40
C PHE A 46 19.85 -3.23 -2.37
N ALA A 47 19.80 -1.92 -2.62
CA ALA A 47 20.67 -1.26 -3.60
C ALA A 47 22.17 -1.46 -3.31
N ASP A 48 22.54 -1.55 -2.03
CA ASP A 48 23.90 -1.75 -1.53
C ASP A 48 24.42 -3.19 -1.75
N GLU A 49 23.53 -4.16 -1.99
CA GLU A 49 23.88 -5.56 -2.26
C GLU A 49 24.14 -5.84 -3.74
N TYR A 50 23.83 -4.90 -4.63
CA TYR A 50 24.03 -5.09 -6.06
C TYR A 50 25.53 -5.09 -6.38
N PRO A 51 26.00 -5.93 -7.32
CA PRO A 51 27.40 -5.92 -7.72
C PRO A 51 27.82 -4.51 -8.13
N SER A 52 28.87 -3.98 -7.49
CA SER A 52 29.29 -2.57 -7.64
C SER A 52 29.69 -2.16 -9.06
N TYR A 53 29.93 -3.15 -9.94
CA TYR A 53 30.22 -2.94 -11.36
C TYR A 53 28.97 -2.93 -12.26
N LEU A 54 27.77 -3.11 -11.71
CA LEU A 54 26.49 -2.98 -12.41
C LEU A 54 25.79 -1.69 -12.01
N TYR A 55 25.14 -1.04 -12.97
CA TYR A 55 24.31 0.12 -12.69
C TYR A 55 23.08 -0.27 -11.88
N SER A 56 22.97 0.22 -10.65
CA SER A 56 21.81 -0.04 -9.77
C SER A 56 20.67 0.95 -9.98
N GLY A 57 20.95 2.15 -10.49
CA GLY A 57 20.01 3.27 -10.56
C GLY A 57 19.58 3.83 -9.21
N ALA A 58 20.34 3.55 -8.13
CA ALA A 58 20.00 3.98 -6.78
C ALA A 58 20.02 5.50 -6.62
N GLU A 59 21.03 6.18 -7.17
CA GLU A 59 21.15 7.65 -7.13
C GLU A 59 19.94 8.31 -7.81
N LEU A 60 19.59 7.84 -9.02
CA LEU A 60 18.45 8.35 -9.80
C LEU A 60 17.11 8.14 -9.08
N ARG A 61 16.93 7.02 -8.36
CA ARG A 61 15.75 6.79 -7.52
C ARG A 61 15.72 7.69 -6.29
N ALA A 62 16.86 7.89 -5.63
CA ALA A 62 16.97 8.77 -4.47
C ALA A 62 16.67 10.23 -4.85
N GLU A 63 17.17 10.70 -5.99
CA GLU A 63 16.85 12.02 -6.55
C GLU A 63 15.36 12.16 -6.87
N ALA A 64 14.75 11.16 -7.51
CA ALA A 64 13.32 11.16 -7.81
C ALA A 64 12.46 11.19 -6.53
N ALA A 65 12.81 10.40 -5.52
CA ALA A 65 12.11 10.38 -4.24
C ALA A 65 12.25 11.72 -3.48
N ALA A 66 13.45 12.30 -3.48
CA ALA A 66 13.70 13.61 -2.87
C ALA A 66 12.93 14.73 -3.58
N ALA A 67 12.92 14.75 -4.92
CA ALA A 67 12.16 15.71 -5.71
C ALA A 67 10.65 15.57 -5.45
N PHE A 68 10.14 14.34 -5.40
CA PHE A 68 8.73 14.08 -5.10
C PHE A 68 8.34 14.54 -3.69
N SER A 69 9.14 14.19 -2.68
CA SER A 69 8.92 14.62 -1.29
C SER A 69 8.90 16.15 -1.16
N ALA A 70 9.85 16.84 -1.80
CA ALA A 70 9.89 18.31 -1.84
C ALA A 70 8.64 18.90 -2.51
N ALA A 71 8.23 18.36 -3.67
CA ALA A 71 7.06 18.85 -4.41
C ALA A 71 5.74 18.66 -3.62
N LEU A 72 5.62 17.57 -2.84
CA LEU A 72 4.48 17.36 -1.93
C LEU A 72 4.49 18.37 -0.78
N ALA A 73 5.66 18.63 -0.18
CA ALA A 73 5.81 19.59 0.91
C ALA A 73 5.47 21.03 0.48
N GLU A 74 5.84 21.43 -0.73
CA GLU A 74 5.50 22.75 -1.30
C GLU A 74 3.99 22.97 -1.48
N ARG A 75 3.21 21.87 -1.56
CA ARG A 75 1.74 21.88 -1.71
C ARG A 75 1.02 21.50 -0.42
N ASP A 76 1.73 21.48 0.71
CA ASP A 76 1.21 21.10 2.03
C ASP A 76 0.52 19.71 2.04
N ILE A 77 0.96 18.78 1.18
CA ILE A 77 0.45 17.41 1.15
C ILE A 77 1.16 16.59 2.22
N ALA A 78 0.41 16.00 3.14
CA ALA A 78 0.96 15.12 4.15
C ALA A 78 1.60 13.89 3.51
N PHE A 79 2.90 13.69 3.76
CA PHE A 79 3.67 12.55 3.25
C PHE A 79 4.22 11.71 4.40
N LEU A 80 4.04 10.39 4.32
CA LEU A 80 4.63 9.41 5.22
C LEU A 80 5.64 8.57 4.44
N ASP A 81 6.92 8.80 4.70
CA ASP A 81 8.03 8.08 4.06
C ASP A 81 8.40 6.83 4.88
N MET A 82 7.98 5.66 4.41
CA MET A 82 8.26 4.40 5.10
C MET A 82 9.72 3.95 4.97
N ALA A 83 10.53 4.55 4.09
CA ALA A 83 11.95 4.20 4.02
C ALA A 83 12.66 4.55 5.32
N GLN A 84 12.44 5.77 5.83
CA GLN A 84 12.99 6.21 7.12
C GLN A 84 12.45 5.35 8.27
N VAL A 85 11.15 5.09 8.29
CA VAL A 85 10.50 4.32 9.36
C VAL A 85 11.06 2.90 9.43
N PHE A 86 11.26 2.25 8.29
CA PHE A 86 11.83 0.92 8.25
C PHE A 86 13.28 0.88 8.75
N ASP A 87 14.09 1.88 8.42
CA ASP A 87 15.47 1.97 8.89
C ASP A 87 15.54 2.16 10.41
N GLU A 88 14.66 2.99 10.97
CA GLU A 88 14.55 3.21 12.41
C GLU A 88 14.02 1.99 13.19
N ASN A 89 13.33 1.06 12.51
CA ASN A 89 12.71 -0.12 13.11
C ASN A 89 13.43 -1.44 12.80
N GLY A 90 14.77 -1.41 12.72
CA GLY A 90 15.58 -2.63 12.53
C GLY A 90 15.98 -2.92 11.08
N GLY A 91 15.90 -1.91 10.22
CA GLY A 91 16.42 -1.92 8.86
C GLY A 91 15.41 -2.43 7.84
N ALA A 92 15.31 -1.71 6.71
CA ALA A 92 14.33 -2.03 5.67
C ALA A 92 14.38 -3.46 5.14
N LYS A 93 15.56 -4.09 5.06
CA LYS A 93 15.72 -5.47 4.58
C LYS A 93 14.89 -6.50 5.37
N THR A 94 14.69 -6.27 6.67
CA THR A 94 13.89 -7.15 7.55
C THR A 94 12.42 -7.23 7.15
N TYR A 95 11.95 -6.24 6.38
CA TYR A 95 10.54 -6.09 6.05
C TYR A 95 10.16 -6.65 4.68
N TYR A 96 11.08 -7.23 3.90
CA TYR A 96 10.78 -7.70 2.54
C TYR A 96 10.89 -9.20 2.34
N MET A 97 10.02 -9.71 1.45
CA MET A 97 10.07 -11.09 0.95
C MET A 97 11.33 -11.26 0.08
N SER A 98 12.09 -12.35 0.20
CA SER A 98 13.28 -12.56 -0.64
C SER A 98 12.94 -12.97 -2.09
N THR A 99 11.77 -13.59 -2.29
CA THR A 99 11.33 -14.21 -3.55
C THR A 99 10.13 -13.52 -4.21
N ASP A 100 9.63 -12.47 -3.58
CA ASP A 100 8.56 -11.60 -4.08
C ASP A 100 8.99 -10.13 -3.94
N HIS A 101 8.40 -9.25 -4.74
CA HIS A 101 8.75 -7.83 -4.75
C HIS A 101 8.14 -7.02 -3.59
N HIS A 102 7.12 -7.55 -2.92
CA HIS A 102 6.44 -6.86 -1.82
C HIS A 102 7.17 -7.01 -0.48
N TYR A 103 6.72 -6.22 0.49
CA TYR A 103 7.06 -6.46 1.89
C TYR A 103 6.45 -7.77 2.43
N THR A 104 6.95 -8.23 3.57
CA THR A 104 6.36 -9.28 4.39
C THR A 104 5.07 -8.78 5.06
N LEU A 105 4.28 -9.70 5.64
CA LEU A 105 3.13 -9.31 6.48
C LEU A 105 3.56 -8.42 7.66
N LYS A 106 4.76 -8.63 8.20
CA LYS A 106 5.37 -7.80 9.24
C LYS A 106 5.61 -6.37 8.74
N GLY A 107 6.10 -6.21 7.51
CA GLY A 107 6.27 -4.90 6.88
C GLY A 107 4.94 -4.18 6.66
N ALA A 108 3.95 -4.89 6.13
CA ALA A 108 2.59 -4.38 5.99
C ALA A 108 1.99 -3.94 7.34
N PHE A 109 2.20 -4.72 8.40
CA PHE A 109 1.71 -4.39 9.73
C PHE A 109 2.36 -3.13 10.29
N LEU A 110 3.66 -2.95 10.09
CA LEU A 110 4.34 -1.70 10.47
C LEU A 110 3.79 -0.50 9.69
N VAL A 111 3.59 -0.62 8.37
CA VAL A 111 2.97 0.46 7.57
C VAL A 111 1.58 0.82 8.11
N TYR A 112 0.76 -0.18 8.43
CA TYR A 112 -0.55 0.03 9.06
C TYR A 112 -0.44 0.78 10.40
N GLN A 113 0.45 0.35 11.30
CA GLN A 113 0.61 0.97 12.61
C GLN A 113 1.09 2.42 12.48
N THR A 114 2.07 2.68 11.61
CA THR A 114 2.58 4.03 11.36
C THR A 114 1.52 4.94 10.73
N LEU A 115 0.69 4.41 9.81
CA LEU A 115 -0.45 5.15 9.26
C LEU A 115 -1.45 5.52 10.36
N CYS A 116 -1.83 4.57 11.22
CA CYS A 116 -2.73 4.84 12.33
C CYS A 116 -2.16 5.88 13.30
N GLU A 117 -0.89 5.77 13.68
CA GLU A 117 -0.21 6.76 14.53
C GLU A 117 -0.22 8.15 13.89
N ARG A 118 0.06 8.22 12.58
CA ARG A 118 0.00 9.48 11.83
C ARG A 118 -1.40 10.07 11.85
N LEU A 119 -2.45 9.28 11.61
CA LEU A 119 -3.83 9.73 11.66
C LEU A 119 -4.23 10.20 13.07
N THR A 120 -3.81 9.50 14.13
CA THR A 120 -4.02 9.95 15.51
C THR A 120 -3.32 11.28 15.78
N SER A 121 -2.11 11.50 15.27
CA SER A 121 -1.42 12.80 15.37
C SER A 121 -2.18 13.94 14.66
N MET A 122 -3.02 13.61 13.67
CA MET A 122 -3.87 14.54 12.93
C MET A 122 -5.24 14.74 13.59
N GLY A 123 -5.51 14.10 14.74
CA GLY A 123 -6.71 14.29 15.55
C GLY A 123 -7.78 13.21 15.38
N TYR A 124 -7.54 12.16 14.60
CA TYR A 124 -8.49 11.05 14.47
C TYR A 124 -8.42 10.13 15.70
N VAL A 125 -9.60 9.71 16.18
CA VAL A 125 -9.73 8.74 17.27
C VAL A 125 -10.10 7.39 16.66
N ILE A 126 -9.11 6.51 16.49
CA ILE A 126 -9.26 5.20 15.87
C ILE A 126 -8.57 4.13 16.74
N PRO A 127 -9.12 2.90 16.83
CA PRO A 127 -8.41 1.79 17.44
C PRO A 127 -7.25 1.36 16.54
N THR A 128 -6.11 0.98 17.13
CA THR A 128 -4.93 0.51 16.41
C THR A 128 -4.55 -0.86 16.92
N LEU A 129 -4.42 -1.83 16.02
CA LEU A 129 -3.96 -3.16 16.37
C LEU A 129 -2.49 -3.13 16.79
N THR A 130 -2.19 -3.94 17.80
CA THR A 130 -0.85 -4.30 18.22
C THR A 130 -0.65 -5.80 18.02
N GLU A 131 0.58 -6.27 18.16
CA GLU A 131 0.91 -7.70 18.13
C GLU A 131 0.13 -8.49 19.20
N ASN A 132 -0.28 -7.82 20.29
CA ASN A 132 -1.08 -8.43 21.33
C ASN A 132 -2.53 -8.71 20.90
N ASP A 133 -3.01 -8.13 19.82
CA ASP A 133 -4.37 -8.32 19.30
C ASP A 133 -4.44 -9.45 18.27
N LEU A 134 -3.28 -9.97 17.86
CA LEU A 134 -3.14 -10.85 16.70
C LEU A 134 -2.57 -12.23 17.06
N LEU A 135 -2.99 -13.24 16.29
CA LEU A 135 -2.39 -14.57 16.26
C LEU A 135 -1.86 -14.83 14.85
N PHE A 136 -0.55 -14.66 14.66
CA PHE A 136 0.11 -14.94 13.38
C PHE A 136 0.29 -16.45 13.17
N SER A 137 0.03 -16.92 11.96
CA SER A 137 0.18 -18.33 11.58
C SER A 137 0.98 -18.42 10.28
N ALA A 138 1.99 -19.28 10.24
CA ALA A 138 2.65 -19.64 8.99
C ALA A 138 1.69 -20.51 8.15
N VAL A 139 1.67 -20.30 6.84
CA VAL A 139 0.90 -21.13 5.91
C VAL A 139 1.78 -22.25 5.40
N GLU A 140 1.39 -23.50 5.67
CA GLU A 140 2.11 -24.70 5.24
C GLU A 140 1.89 -24.98 3.74
N ALA A 141 2.41 -24.11 2.87
CA ALA A 141 2.42 -24.28 1.44
C ALA A 141 3.58 -23.52 0.77
N PRO A 142 4.01 -23.94 -0.43
CA PRO A 142 5.01 -23.19 -1.19
C PRO A 142 4.53 -21.77 -1.47
N PHE A 143 5.32 -20.76 -1.11
CA PHE A 143 5.04 -19.39 -1.51
C PHE A 143 5.49 -19.16 -2.96
N LEU A 144 4.56 -18.69 -3.80
CA LEU A 144 4.75 -18.45 -5.24
C LEU A 144 5.02 -16.98 -5.52
N GLY A 145 6.14 -16.48 -5.00
CA GLY A 145 6.57 -15.09 -5.17
C GLY A 145 6.80 -14.70 -6.64
N SER A 146 6.53 -13.44 -6.96
CA SER A 146 6.60 -12.91 -8.32
C SER A 146 8.01 -12.96 -8.92
N ARG A 147 9.06 -12.79 -8.10
CA ARG A 147 10.46 -12.86 -8.53
C ARG A 147 10.90 -14.31 -8.72
N SER A 148 10.42 -15.22 -7.87
CA SER A 148 10.63 -16.67 -8.05
C SER A 148 10.10 -17.19 -9.38
N ARG A 149 9.05 -16.58 -9.95
CA ARG A 149 8.55 -16.93 -11.29
C ARG A 149 9.63 -16.78 -12.38
N ALA A 150 10.44 -15.73 -12.31
CA ALA A 150 11.55 -15.51 -13.25
C ALA A 150 12.68 -16.54 -13.09
N LEU A 151 12.73 -17.21 -11.94
CA LEU A 151 13.68 -18.25 -11.61
C LEU A 151 13.05 -19.64 -11.59
N TYR A 152 11.89 -19.84 -12.23
CA TYR A 152 11.19 -21.14 -12.30
C TYR A 152 10.96 -21.80 -10.93
N TYR A 153 10.71 -21.00 -9.88
CA TYR A 153 10.46 -21.46 -8.51
C TYR A 153 11.54 -22.43 -7.98
N LEU A 154 12.82 -22.05 -8.13
CA LEU A 154 13.95 -22.82 -7.61
C LEU A 154 13.74 -23.22 -6.13
N PRO A 155 13.69 -24.52 -5.79
CA PRO A 155 13.29 -24.97 -4.44
C PRO A 155 14.14 -24.44 -3.27
N ARG A 156 15.37 -24.01 -3.53
CA ARG A 156 16.27 -23.45 -2.51
C ARG A 156 15.96 -22.00 -2.15
N LEU A 157 15.16 -21.30 -2.96
CA LEU A 157 14.74 -19.92 -2.73
C LEU A 157 13.27 -19.97 -2.32
N HIS A 158 12.99 -19.68 -1.06
CA HIS A 158 11.64 -19.66 -0.52
C HIS A 158 11.51 -18.57 0.53
N ASP A 159 10.30 -18.01 0.63
CA ASP A 159 9.86 -17.27 1.81
C ASP A 159 8.76 -18.06 2.50
N ASP A 160 8.64 -17.85 3.80
CA ASP A 160 7.47 -18.25 4.56
C ASP A 160 6.35 -17.23 4.33
N PHE A 161 5.15 -17.71 4.04
CA PHE A 161 3.95 -16.87 3.95
C PHE A 161 3.18 -16.94 5.28
N TYR A 162 2.75 -15.78 5.78
CA TYR A 162 2.04 -15.69 7.05
C TYR A 162 0.62 -15.17 6.83
N THR A 163 -0.30 -15.61 7.69
CA THR A 163 -1.63 -15.02 7.87
C THR A 163 -1.79 -14.65 9.34
N PHE A 164 -2.94 -14.09 9.69
CA PHE A 164 -3.28 -13.81 11.07
C PHE A 164 -4.76 -14.04 11.33
N ALA A 165 -5.10 -14.17 12.61
CA ALA A 165 -6.45 -14.02 13.12
C ALA A 165 -6.46 -12.95 14.22
N LEU A 166 -7.57 -12.21 14.31
CA LEU A 166 -7.83 -11.35 15.46
C LEU A 166 -8.15 -12.23 16.68
N LYS A 167 -7.58 -11.90 17.84
CA LYS A 167 -7.95 -12.56 19.10
C LYS A 167 -9.41 -12.26 19.47
N GLU A 168 -9.83 -11.01 19.23
CA GLU A 168 -11.21 -10.58 19.35
C GLU A 168 -11.76 -10.25 17.95
N PRO A 169 -12.60 -11.13 17.35
CA PRO A 169 -13.09 -10.94 16.00
C PRO A 169 -13.97 -9.69 15.85
N ILE A 170 -13.70 -8.90 14.81
CA ILE A 170 -14.56 -7.79 14.38
C ILE A 170 -15.47 -8.30 13.28
N ALA A 171 -16.79 -8.20 13.50
CA ALA A 171 -17.77 -8.51 12.46
C ALA A 171 -17.75 -7.44 11.36
N PHE A 172 -17.81 -7.87 10.10
CA PHE A 172 -17.86 -6.96 8.96
C PHE A 172 -18.61 -7.59 7.78
N THR A 173 -19.06 -6.75 6.85
CA THR A 173 -19.50 -7.17 5.52
C THR A 173 -18.45 -6.75 4.49
N ARG A 174 -18.41 -7.47 3.37
CA ARG A 174 -17.50 -7.16 2.27
C ARG A 174 -18.26 -7.24 0.95
N ALA A 175 -18.04 -6.25 0.09
CA ALA A 175 -18.44 -6.26 -1.30
C ALA A 175 -17.24 -5.99 -2.20
N ASP A 176 -17.09 -6.79 -3.24
CA ASP A 176 -16.08 -6.58 -4.28
C ASP A 176 -16.82 -6.23 -5.58
N ASN A 177 -16.47 -5.10 -6.20
CA ASN A 177 -17.11 -4.58 -7.42
C ASN A 177 -18.65 -4.49 -7.30
N GLY A 178 -19.12 -4.01 -6.16
CA GLY A 178 -20.55 -3.90 -5.83
C GLY A 178 -21.27 -5.22 -5.56
N GLN A 179 -20.58 -6.37 -5.57
CA GLN A 179 -21.16 -7.68 -5.28
C GLN A 179 -20.79 -8.15 -3.87
N PRO A 180 -21.75 -8.54 -3.02
CA PRO A 180 -21.46 -9.15 -1.73
C PRO A 180 -20.61 -10.42 -1.90
N VAL A 181 -19.55 -10.52 -1.10
CA VAL A 181 -18.64 -11.67 -1.04
C VAL A 181 -18.50 -12.13 0.41
N PRO A 182 -17.93 -13.32 0.68
CA PRO A 182 -17.63 -13.72 2.06
C PRO A 182 -16.80 -12.66 2.79
N ALA A 183 -17.14 -12.41 4.06
CA ALA A 183 -16.43 -11.50 4.94
C ALA A 183 -15.07 -12.09 5.36
N SER A 184 -14.11 -12.03 4.44
CA SER A 184 -12.72 -12.43 4.66
C SER A 184 -11.78 -11.43 4.01
N VAL A 185 -10.66 -11.17 4.69
CA VAL A 185 -9.52 -10.39 4.16
C VAL A 185 -8.36 -11.27 3.73
N ILE A 186 -8.44 -12.58 3.99
CA ILE A 186 -7.47 -13.59 3.53
C ILE A 186 -8.17 -14.59 2.61
N ARG A 187 -7.66 -14.76 1.38
CA ARG A 187 -8.17 -15.69 0.37
C ARG A 187 -7.09 -16.71 0.02
N LEU A 188 -6.98 -17.76 0.82
CA LEU A 188 -6.08 -18.87 0.51
C LEU A 188 -6.61 -19.69 -0.68
N PRO A 189 -5.73 -20.22 -1.55
CA PRO A 189 -6.14 -21.06 -2.66
C PRO A 189 -6.59 -22.44 -2.19
N GLU A 190 -7.49 -23.05 -2.96
CA GLU A 190 -7.93 -24.44 -2.78
C GLU A 190 -7.65 -25.25 -4.07
N PRO A 191 -6.88 -26.35 -4.00
CA PRO A 191 -6.19 -26.88 -2.84
C PRO A 191 -4.94 -26.06 -2.46
N LEU A 192 -4.64 -25.99 -1.16
CA LEU A 192 -3.50 -25.23 -0.63
C LEU A 192 -2.14 -25.77 -1.12
N SER A 193 -2.07 -27.07 -1.46
CA SER A 193 -0.88 -27.70 -2.04
C SER A 193 -0.44 -27.12 -3.38
N GLY A 194 -1.31 -26.35 -4.06
CA GLY A 194 -0.97 -25.61 -5.28
C GLY A 194 -0.02 -24.42 -5.05
N GLY A 195 0.24 -24.05 -3.79
CA GLY A 195 1.05 -22.91 -3.41
C GLY A 195 0.23 -21.64 -3.23
N VAL A 196 0.77 -20.69 -2.45
CA VAL A 196 0.12 -19.44 -2.08
C VAL A 196 0.88 -18.25 -2.68
N GLY A 197 0.15 -17.30 -3.28
CA GLY A 197 0.74 -16.06 -3.81
C GLY A 197 0.42 -14.87 -2.91
N TYR A 198 1.08 -13.75 -3.16
CA TYR A 198 0.86 -12.51 -2.39
C TYR A 198 -0.60 -12.01 -2.47
N GLY A 199 -1.29 -12.27 -3.58
CA GLY A 199 -2.72 -11.98 -3.76
C GLY A 199 -3.65 -12.78 -2.83
N ALA A 200 -3.14 -13.63 -1.94
CA ALA A 200 -3.94 -14.16 -0.86
C ALA A 200 -4.38 -13.07 0.13
N TYR A 201 -3.63 -11.97 0.27
CA TYR A 201 -4.10 -10.78 0.96
C TYR A 201 -5.14 -10.07 0.11
N MET A 202 -6.31 -9.82 0.69
CA MET A 202 -7.49 -9.22 0.06
C MET A 202 -8.05 -9.93 -1.18
N GLY A 203 -7.38 -10.94 -1.74
CA GLY A 203 -7.72 -11.49 -3.06
C GLY A 203 -6.96 -10.84 -4.21
N GLY A 204 -5.93 -10.04 -3.90
CA GLY A 204 -5.15 -9.29 -4.86
C GLY A 204 -5.83 -8.00 -5.30
N ASP A 205 -5.48 -7.56 -6.50
CA ASP A 205 -5.77 -6.22 -7.02
C ASP A 205 -7.22 -6.12 -7.54
N ILE A 206 -8.17 -5.91 -6.62
CA ILE A 206 -9.60 -5.77 -6.94
C ILE A 206 -9.90 -4.30 -7.25
N ALA A 207 -10.67 -4.06 -8.32
CA ALA A 207 -11.00 -2.70 -8.77
C ALA A 207 -11.66 -1.86 -7.66
N GLU A 208 -12.65 -2.40 -6.98
CA GLU A 208 -13.23 -1.79 -5.78
C GLU A 208 -13.54 -2.86 -4.73
N THR A 209 -13.07 -2.66 -3.51
CA THR A 209 -13.50 -3.40 -2.33
C THR A 209 -14.09 -2.44 -1.31
N VAL A 210 -15.25 -2.78 -0.75
CA VAL A 210 -15.88 -2.06 0.36
C VAL A 210 -16.05 -3.01 1.53
N ILE A 211 -15.50 -2.64 2.68
CA ILE A 211 -15.67 -3.33 3.96
C ILE A 211 -16.41 -2.41 4.92
N ALA A 212 -17.49 -2.88 5.53
CA ALA A 212 -18.25 -2.15 6.54
C ALA A 212 -18.30 -2.94 7.85
N THR A 213 -17.91 -2.30 8.95
CA THR A 213 -17.86 -2.89 10.29
C THR A 213 -19.07 -2.52 11.16
N ASN A 214 -19.89 -1.56 10.71
CA ASN A 214 -21.07 -1.04 11.41
C ASN A 214 -20.73 -0.44 12.79
N ARG A 215 -19.67 0.37 12.82
CA ARG A 215 -19.17 1.10 13.99
C ARG A 215 -19.21 2.60 13.68
N PRO A 216 -20.41 3.22 13.64
CA PRO A 216 -20.63 4.56 13.09
C PRO A 216 -19.95 5.69 13.88
N GLU A 217 -19.38 5.40 15.05
CA GLU A 217 -18.52 6.30 15.81
C GLU A 217 -17.10 6.44 15.23
N LEU A 218 -16.68 5.52 14.37
CA LEU A 218 -15.38 5.52 13.71
C LEU A 218 -15.45 6.24 12.36
N PRO A 219 -14.33 6.83 11.89
CA PRO A 219 -14.27 7.44 10.57
C PRO A 219 -14.33 6.40 9.45
N SER A 220 -14.59 6.88 8.24
CA SER A 220 -14.44 6.15 6.98
C SER A 220 -13.09 6.43 6.31
N ILE A 221 -12.55 5.44 5.59
CA ILE A 221 -11.27 5.58 4.87
C ILE A 221 -11.40 5.06 3.44
N LEU A 222 -10.78 5.77 2.51
CA LEU A 222 -10.45 5.29 1.17
C LEU A 222 -8.94 5.09 1.07
N LEU A 223 -8.51 3.86 0.79
CA LEU A 223 -7.15 3.54 0.38
C LEU A 223 -7.13 3.30 -1.13
N PHE A 224 -6.17 3.88 -1.84
CA PHE A 224 -5.91 3.51 -3.22
C PHE A 224 -4.40 3.47 -3.45
N GLY A 225 -3.96 2.63 -4.37
CA GLY A 225 -2.54 2.36 -4.48
C GLY A 225 -2.20 1.16 -5.33
N ASP A 226 -0.93 0.81 -5.34
CA ASP A 226 -0.46 -0.43 -5.97
C ASP A 226 -0.66 -1.65 -5.06
N SER A 227 -0.20 -2.81 -5.52
CA SER A 227 -0.38 -4.09 -4.87
C SER A 227 0.25 -4.20 -3.47
N PHE A 228 1.02 -3.21 -3.02
CA PHE A 228 1.45 -3.11 -1.62
C PHE A 228 0.25 -2.89 -0.69
N THR A 229 -0.81 -2.18 -1.12
CA THR A 229 -2.01 -1.94 -0.30
C THR A 229 -2.61 -3.24 0.22
N ASN A 230 -2.64 -4.29 -0.60
CA ASN A 230 -3.33 -5.56 -0.33
C ASN A 230 -3.10 -6.10 1.08
N ALA A 231 -1.86 -6.14 1.57
CA ALA A 231 -1.60 -6.65 2.92
C ALA A 231 -1.94 -5.64 4.02
N VAL A 232 -1.77 -4.34 3.78
CA VAL A 232 -2.15 -3.27 4.73
C VAL A 232 -3.66 -3.24 4.93
N GLU A 233 -4.43 -3.37 3.85
CA GLU A 233 -5.90 -3.42 3.86
C GLU A 233 -6.44 -4.50 4.81
N THR A 234 -5.74 -5.63 4.94
CA THR A 234 -6.16 -6.71 5.84
C THR A 234 -6.19 -6.29 7.30
N PHE A 235 -5.36 -5.33 7.70
CA PHE A 235 -5.39 -4.74 9.05
C PHE A 235 -6.26 -3.49 9.10
N LEU A 236 -6.23 -2.69 8.03
CA LEU A 236 -6.79 -1.34 8.00
C LEU A 236 -8.26 -1.30 8.40
N TYR A 237 -9.07 -2.23 7.89
CA TYR A 237 -10.52 -2.24 8.14
C TYR A 237 -10.90 -2.30 9.63
N THR A 238 -10.01 -2.81 10.47
CA THR A 238 -10.25 -2.93 11.92
C THR A 238 -10.31 -1.58 12.62
N SER A 239 -9.80 -0.51 12.00
CA SER A 239 -9.72 0.83 12.56
C SER A 239 -10.84 1.78 12.15
N PHE A 240 -11.73 1.37 11.23
CA PHE A 240 -12.69 2.27 10.57
C PHE A 240 -14.11 1.70 10.55
N ASP A 241 -15.11 2.57 10.41
CA ASP A 241 -16.50 2.16 10.18
C ASP A 241 -16.63 1.51 8.79
N GLU A 242 -16.19 2.26 7.77
CA GLU A 242 -16.13 1.83 6.38
C GLU A 242 -14.70 1.96 5.85
N THR A 243 -14.24 0.94 5.14
CA THR A 243 -12.97 0.94 4.39
C THR A 243 -13.27 0.65 2.94
N ARG A 244 -12.88 1.58 2.07
CA ARG A 244 -12.91 1.42 0.61
C ARG A 244 -11.48 1.23 0.12
N SER A 245 -11.26 0.25 -0.74
CA SER A 245 -10.03 0.10 -1.51
C SER A 245 -10.31 0.25 -2.99
N LEU A 246 -9.45 1.00 -3.69
CA LEU A 246 -9.48 1.13 -5.15
C LEU A 246 -8.11 0.79 -5.75
N ASP A 247 -8.13 -0.10 -6.75
CA ASP A 247 -7.03 -0.25 -7.70
C ASP A 247 -7.41 0.39 -9.03
N LEU A 248 -6.83 1.56 -9.32
CA LEU A 248 -7.15 2.35 -10.51
C LEU A 248 -6.63 1.71 -11.82
N ARG A 249 -5.82 0.65 -11.75
CA ARG A 249 -5.49 -0.16 -12.94
C ARG A 249 -6.69 -0.98 -13.39
N HIS A 250 -7.62 -1.25 -12.48
CA HIS A 250 -8.80 -2.09 -12.70
C HIS A 250 -10.12 -1.32 -12.57
N TYR A 251 -10.16 -0.25 -11.78
CA TYR A 251 -11.34 0.59 -11.60
C TYR A 251 -11.53 1.53 -12.79
N THR A 252 -12.64 1.34 -13.51
CA THR A 252 -13.01 2.18 -14.66
C THR A 252 -14.41 2.80 -14.51
N GLY A 253 -14.95 2.82 -13.29
CA GLY A 253 -16.33 3.25 -13.02
C GLY A 253 -16.53 4.76 -13.17
N MET A 254 -15.64 5.55 -12.57
CA MET A 254 -15.61 7.03 -12.62
C MET A 254 -14.21 7.54 -12.29
N ALA A 255 -13.98 8.84 -12.48
CA ALA A 255 -12.72 9.48 -12.09
C ALA A 255 -12.55 9.46 -10.55
N LEU A 256 -11.30 9.43 -10.05
CA LEU A 256 -11.07 9.35 -8.60
C LEU A 256 -11.62 10.60 -7.90
N THR A 257 -11.49 11.77 -8.53
CA THR A 257 -12.03 13.02 -7.98
C THR A 257 -13.57 13.02 -7.91
N GLU A 258 -14.24 12.31 -8.82
CA GLU A 258 -15.70 12.09 -8.76
C GLU A 258 -16.05 11.11 -7.63
N TYR A 259 -15.28 10.04 -7.50
CA TYR A 259 -15.46 9.02 -6.45
C TYR A 259 -15.38 9.63 -5.05
N VAL A 260 -14.33 10.41 -4.76
CA VAL A 260 -14.18 11.02 -3.41
C VAL A 260 -15.27 12.05 -3.11
N ARG A 261 -15.79 12.75 -4.13
CA ARG A 261 -16.92 13.69 -3.94
C ARG A 261 -18.24 12.97 -3.71
N LEU A 262 -18.42 11.81 -4.34
CA LEU A 262 -19.61 10.98 -4.18
C LEU A 262 -19.68 10.34 -2.80
N TYR A 263 -18.60 9.67 -2.39
CA TYR A 263 -18.59 8.87 -1.16
C TYR A 263 -18.12 9.64 0.07
N ARG A 264 -17.38 10.75 -0.11
CA ARG A 264 -16.91 11.64 0.96
C ARG A 264 -16.25 10.92 2.15
N PRO A 265 -15.25 10.04 1.92
CA PRO A 265 -14.54 9.38 3.01
C PRO A 265 -13.83 10.40 3.91
N ASP A 266 -13.84 10.22 5.22
CA ASP A 266 -13.20 11.14 6.16
C ASP A 266 -11.68 11.23 5.93
N ILE A 267 -11.09 10.13 5.45
CA ILE A 267 -9.66 9.98 5.18
C ILE A 267 -9.46 9.38 3.79
N VAL A 268 -8.57 9.96 2.99
CA VAL A 268 -8.11 9.41 1.72
C VAL A 268 -6.60 9.20 1.76
N VAL A 269 -6.16 7.98 1.45
CA VAL A 269 -4.75 7.57 1.47
C VAL A 269 -4.34 7.05 0.10
N CYS A 270 -3.29 7.65 -0.46
CA CYS A 270 -2.56 7.07 -1.58
C CYS A 270 -1.38 6.28 -1.03
N LEU A 271 -1.27 4.97 -1.28
CA LEU A 271 -0.11 4.17 -0.89
C LEU A 271 0.57 3.62 -2.14
N ARG A 272 1.82 4.03 -2.39
CA ARG A 272 2.56 3.62 -3.59
C ARG A 272 4.04 3.39 -3.32
N ASP A 273 4.64 2.58 -4.15
CA ASP A 273 6.08 2.33 -4.13
C ASP A 273 6.90 3.45 -4.82
N ASP A 274 8.16 3.58 -4.41
CA ASP A 274 9.08 4.62 -4.86
C ASP A 274 9.49 4.52 -6.35
N ALA A 275 9.29 3.38 -7.01
CA ALA A 275 9.50 3.26 -8.45
C ALA A 275 8.32 3.87 -9.24
N ASN A 276 7.20 4.12 -8.57
CA ASN A 276 5.94 4.51 -9.17
C ASN A 276 5.50 5.93 -8.80
N TYR A 277 6.17 6.64 -7.87
CA TYR A 277 5.79 8.00 -7.46
C TYR A 277 5.48 8.95 -8.61
N LEU A 278 6.31 8.93 -9.66
CA LEU A 278 6.22 9.90 -10.76
C LEU A 278 5.32 9.47 -11.91
N THR A 279 4.71 8.29 -11.86
CA THR A 279 3.86 7.81 -12.96
C THR A 279 2.45 8.38 -12.83
N GLU A 280 1.90 8.90 -13.93
CA GLU A 280 0.58 9.55 -13.97
C GLU A 280 -0.54 8.66 -14.55
N THR A 281 -0.29 7.35 -14.67
CA THR A 281 -1.20 6.35 -15.24
C THR A 281 -1.44 5.21 -14.26
N GLY A 282 -2.52 4.43 -14.44
CA GLY A 282 -2.87 3.36 -13.51
C GLY A 282 -3.15 3.96 -12.13
N ASN A 283 -2.47 3.49 -11.09
CA ASN A 283 -2.62 4.02 -9.72
C ASN A 283 -2.09 5.45 -9.52
N GLY A 284 -1.48 6.05 -10.53
CA GLY A 284 -1.17 7.49 -10.57
C GLY A 284 -2.18 8.35 -11.33
N ASP A 285 -3.22 7.77 -11.92
CA ASP A 285 -4.27 8.52 -12.61
C ASP A 285 -5.29 9.09 -11.62
N VAL A 286 -4.83 10.05 -10.82
CA VAL A 286 -5.60 10.64 -9.71
C VAL A 286 -6.54 11.78 -10.14
N ARG A 287 -6.80 11.90 -11.46
CA ARG A 287 -7.67 12.94 -12.00
C ARG A 287 -9.15 12.64 -11.75
#